data_AF-A0A2I0LF59-F1
#
_entry.id   AF-A0A2I0LF59-F1
#
_cell.length_a   1.000
_cell.length_b   1.000
_cell.length_c   1.000
_cell.angle_alpha   90.00
_cell.angle_beta   90.00
_cell.angle_gamma   90.00
#
_symmetry.space_group_name_H-M   'P 1'
#
loop_
_entity.id
_entity.type
_entity.pdbx_description
1 polymer ?
#
loop_
_entity_poly.entity_id
_entity_poly.type
_entity_poly.pdbx_seq_one_letter_code
_entity_poly.pdbx_strand_id
1 'polypeptide(L)'
;MDDELNILPISSHIKKITPVPVKEDSEGLSEAERDLKDLKEQLSDDFPVGPLIKKCCTLDQGKAVITFLDAILDKTLRNTIALLAARGRGKSAALGLAIAGAVAAG
;
A
#
# COMPACT_ATOMS: atom_id res chain seq x y z
N MET A 1 -19.98 -27.57 -1.51
CA MET A 1 -20.60 -27.37 -2.82
C MET A 1 -20.45 -28.68 -3.57
N ASP A 2 -21.38 -29.01 -4.46
CA ASP A 2 -21.24 -30.17 -5.35
C ASP A 2 -20.64 -29.75 -6.70
N ASP A 3 -20.56 -30.71 -7.63
CA ASP A 3 -19.99 -30.52 -8.97
C ASP A 3 -20.86 -29.61 -9.87
N GLU A 4 -22.12 -29.39 -9.50
CA GLU A 4 -23.05 -28.48 -10.18
C GLU A 4 -23.08 -27.08 -9.54
N LEU A 5 -22.16 -26.80 -8.61
CA LEU A 5 -22.04 -25.55 -7.87
C LEU A 5 -23.21 -25.25 -6.90
N ASN A 6 -24.01 -26.25 -6.53
CA ASN A 6 -25.07 -26.09 -5.53
C ASN A 6 -24.47 -25.91 -4.12
N ILE A 7 -25.11 -25.08 -3.32
CA ILE A 7 -24.72 -24.86 -1.93
C ILE A 7 -25.32 -25.97 -1.05
N LEU A 8 -24.46 -26.82 -0.50
CA LEU A 8 -24.86 -27.89 0.40
C LEU A 8 -24.99 -27.37 1.84
N PRO A 9 -26.04 -27.74 2.60
CA PRO A 9 -26.28 -27.26 3.97
C PRO A 9 -25.45 -28.01 5.02
N ILE A 10 -24.18 -28.28 4.74
CA ILE A 10 -23.28 -29.07 5.60
C ILE A 10 -22.61 -28.17 6.66
N SER A 11 -22.38 -26.89 6.34
CA SER A 11 -21.82 -25.89 7.26
C SER A 11 -22.79 -24.73 7.48
N SER A 12 -22.76 -24.17 8.69
CA SER A 12 -23.63 -23.06 9.09
C SER A 12 -23.18 -21.69 8.58
N HIS A 13 -21.90 -21.53 8.24
CA HIS A 13 -21.31 -20.24 7.84
C HIS A 13 -21.80 -19.74 6.47
N ILE A 14 -22.10 -20.64 5.54
CA ILE A 14 -22.48 -20.27 4.16
C ILE A 14 -23.99 -20.00 4.04
N LYS A 15 -24.80 -20.52 4.97
CA LYS A 15 -26.27 -20.50 4.87
C LYS A 15 -26.89 -19.10 5.02
N LYS A 16 -26.16 -18.11 5.54
CA LYS A 16 -26.67 -16.76 5.85
C LYS A 16 -25.76 -15.62 5.33
N ILE A 17 -25.00 -15.85 4.26
CA ILE A 17 -24.21 -14.78 3.66
C ILE A 17 -25.16 -13.80 2.98
N THR A 18 -25.17 -12.55 3.46
CA THR A 18 -25.87 -11.44 2.81
C THR A 18 -24.87 -10.62 2.00
N PRO A 19 -25.23 -10.17 0.78
CA PRO A 19 -24.37 -9.29 0.02
C PRO A 19 -24.12 -8.01 0.80
N VAL A 20 -22.84 -7.63 0.91
CA VAL A 20 -22.45 -6.35 1.50
C VAL A 20 -22.75 -5.26 0.47
N PRO A 21 -23.40 -4.14 0.85
CA PRO A 21 -23.58 -3.02 -0.06
C PRO A 21 -22.20 -2.51 -0.49
N VAL A 22 -22.04 -2.25 -1.78
CA VAL A 22 -20.81 -1.66 -2.32
C VAL A 22 -20.66 -0.28 -1.70
N LYS A 23 -19.67 -0.12 -0.81
CA LYS A 23 -19.30 1.16 -0.18
C LYS A 23 -18.23 1.86 -1.02
N GLU A 24 -18.50 1.99 -2.30
CA GLU A 24 -17.68 2.79 -3.18
C GLU A 24 -18.29 4.19 -3.23
N ASP A 25 -17.43 5.21 -3.06
CA ASP A 25 -17.85 6.60 -3.25
C ASP A 25 -18.15 6.85 -4.74
N SER A 26 -18.59 8.06 -5.12
CA SER A 26 -18.94 8.41 -6.51
C SER A 26 -17.83 8.12 -7.54
N GLU A 27 -16.60 7.90 -7.11
CA GLU A 27 -15.44 7.55 -7.94
C GLU A 27 -15.09 6.04 -7.95
N GLY A 28 -15.80 5.17 -7.23
CA GLY A 28 -15.46 3.73 -7.20
C GLY A 28 -14.33 3.35 -6.23
N LEU A 29 -13.81 4.31 -5.45
CA LEU A 29 -12.60 4.12 -4.64
C LEU A 29 -12.93 3.74 -3.19
N SER A 30 -12.11 2.85 -2.64
CA SER A 30 -12.05 2.63 -1.19
C SER A 30 -11.34 3.81 -0.49
N GLU A 31 -11.59 3.96 0.81
CA GLU A 31 -10.95 4.99 1.66
C GLU A 31 -9.42 4.96 1.53
N ALA A 32 -8.81 3.77 1.57
CA ALA A 32 -7.36 3.62 1.44
C ALA A 32 -6.81 4.00 0.05
N GLU A 33 -7.61 3.85 -1.00
CA GLU A 33 -7.22 4.27 -2.36
C GLU A 33 -7.34 5.77 -2.54
N ARG A 34 -8.34 6.40 -1.91
CA ARG A 34 -8.43 7.87 -1.86
C ARG A 34 -7.23 8.46 -1.14
N ASP A 35 -6.90 7.96 0.05
CA ASP A 35 -5.74 8.43 0.80
C ASP A 35 -4.44 8.28 -0.01
N LEU A 36 -4.30 7.20 -0.78
CA LEU A 36 -3.15 7.01 -1.65
C LEU A 36 -3.14 8.00 -2.81
N LYS A 37 -4.28 8.30 -3.42
CA LYS A 37 -4.42 9.29 -4.48
C LYS A 37 -4.02 10.67 -3.97
N ASP A 38 -4.56 11.08 -2.83
CA ASP A 38 -4.26 12.35 -2.19
C ASP A 38 -2.76 12.46 -1.85
N LEU A 39 -2.17 11.39 -1.30
CA LEU A 39 -0.73 11.35 -1.02
C LEU A 39 0.13 11.49 -2.28
N LYS A 40 -0.29 10.88 -3.40
CA LYS A 40 0.41 10.99 -4.69
C LYS A 40 0.33 12.39 -5.28
N GLU A 41 -0.80 13.06 -5.11
CA GLU A 41 -1.00 14.44 -5.58
C GLU A 41 -0.19 15.42 -4.75
N GLN A 42 -0.24 15.30 -3.42
CA GLN A 42 0.49 16.16 -2.47
C GLN A 42 2.00 16.16 -2.71
N LEU A 43 2.58 14.99 -3.00
CA LEU A 43 4.03 14.83 -3.16
C LEU A 43 4.46 14.82 -4.63
N SER A 44 3.57 15.17 -5.56
CA SER A 44 3.78 14.93 -7.00
C SER A 44 4.99 15.66 -7.59
N ASP A 45 5.35 16.81 -7.03
CA ASP A 45 6.41 17.72 -7.46
C ASP A 45 7.68 17.62 -6.60
N ASP A 46 7.65 16.87 -5.50
CA ASP A 46 8.77 16.78 -4.55
C ASP A 46 9.80 15.75 -5.04
N PHE A 47 10.99 16.20 -5.41
CA PHE A 47 12.10 15.30 -5.73
C PHE A 47 12.90 14.92 -4.47
N PRO A 48 13.26 13.64 -4.25
CA PRO A 48 13.07 12.46 -5.12
C PRO A 48 11.78 11.68 -4.88
N VAL A 49 10.96 12.07 -3.89
CA VAL A 49 9.86 11.24 -3.36
C VAL A 49 8.72 11.06 -4.38
N GLY A 50 8.33 12.10 -5.10
CA GLY A 50 7.13 12.16 -5.95
C GLY A 50 7.09 11.11 -7.04
N PRO A 51 8.14 10.98 -7.88
CA PRO A 51 8.21 9.93 -8.89
C PRO A 51 8.10 8.51 -8.30
N LEU A 52 8.60 8.28 -7.09
CA LEU A 52 8.58 6.97 -6.43
C LEU A 52 7.22 6.67 -5.81
N ILE A 53 6.60 7.65 -5.14
CA ILE A 53 5.26 7.51 -4.54
C ILE A 53 4.19 7.28 -5.60
N LYS A 54 4.32 7.90 -6.79
CA LYS A 54 3.45 7.60 -7.95
C LYS A 54 3.43 6.11 -8.32
N LYS A 55 4.53 5.37 -8.07
CA LYS A 55 4.64 3.92 -8.34
C LYS A 55 4.11 3.03 -7.22
N CYS A 56 3.79 3.57 -6.04
CA CYS A 56 3.23 2.78 -4.94
C CYS A 56 1.79 2.33 -5.25
N CYS A 57 1.46 1.11 -4.83
CA CYS A 57 0.11 0.52 -5.01
C CYS A 57 -0.74 0.59 -3.75
N THR A 58 -0.14 0.81 -2.58
CA THR A 58 -0.86 0.94 -1.32
C THR A 58 -0.36 2.14 -0.52
N LEU A 59 -1.22 2.67 0.34
CA LEU A 59 -0.88 3.77 1.24
C LEU A 59 0.31 3.41 2.15
N ASP A 60 0.35 2.18 2.68
CA ASP A 60 1.43 1.72 3.55
C ASP A 60 2.80 1.70 2.85
N GLN A 61 2.83 1.33 1.57
CA GLN A 61 4.07 1.41 0.77
C GLN A 61 4.54 2.86 0.63
N GLY A 62 3.60 3.77 0.33
CA GLY A 62 3.90 5.20 0.20
C GLY A 62 4.46 5.78 1.49
N LYS A 63 3.79 5.53 2.62
CA LYS A 63 4.26 5.94 3.95
C LYS A 63 5.64 5.38 4.27
N ALA A 64 5.88 4.09 4.00
CA ALA A 64 7.19 3.48 4.23
C ALA A 64 8.29 4.13 3.40
N VAL A 65 8.05 4.40 2.11
CA VAL A 65 9.02 5.05 1.22
C VAL A 65 9.37 6.47 1.70
N ILE A 66 8.37 7.25 2.13
CA ILE A 66 8.59 8.58 2.72
C ILE A 66 9.48 8.48 3.95
N THR A 67 9.14 7.60 4.90
CA THR A 67 9.93 7.43 6.13
C THR A 67 11.38 7.00 5.85
N PHE A 68 11.58 6.13 4.85
CA PHE A 68 12.93 5.76 4.44
C PHE A 68 13.69 6.94 3.85
N LEU A 69 13.08 7.69 2.93
CA LEU A 69 13.75 8.81 2.28
C LEU A 69 14.03 9.96 3.24
N ASP A 70 13.12 10.27 4.16
CA ASP A 70 13.35 11.25 5.21
C ASP A 70 14.60 10.90 6.02
N ALA A 71 14.77 9.62 6.39
CA ALA A 71 15.92 9.17 7.14
C ALA A 71 17.21 9.06 6.32
N ILE A 72 17.11 8.87 5.00
CA ILE A 72 18.26 8.91 4.09
C ILE A 72 18.74 10.36 3.91
N LEU A 73 17.81 11.31 3.80
CA LEU A 73 18.09 12.74 3.62
C LEU A 73 18.49 13.43 4.93
N ASP A 74 18.10 12.86 6.07
CA ASP A 74 18.52 13.32 7.38
C ASP A 74 20.05 13.17 7.55
N LYS A 75 20.70 14.20 8.10
CA LYS A 75 22.18 14.28 8.19
C LYS A 75 22.75 13.48 9.36
N THR A 76 22.01 12.50 9.87
CA THR A 76 22.42 11.68 11.02
C THR A 76 23.25 10.48 10.55
N LEU A 77 24.53 10.44 10.94
CA LEU A 77 25.49 9.42 10.48
C LEU A 77 25.17 7.97 10.92
N ARG A 78 24.24 7.79 11.87
CA ARG A 78 23.89 6.50 12.44
C ARG A 78 22.39 6.41 12.65
N ASN A 79 21.68 6.06 11.59
CA ASN A 79 20.26 5.76 11.64
C ASN A 79 20.02 4.31 11.19
N THR A 80 19.08 3.60 11.81
CA THR A 80 18.73 2.23 11.43
C THR A 80 17.21 2.10 11.45
N ILE A 81 16.64 1.79 10.28
CA ILE A 81 15.21 1.58 10.10
C ILE A 81 14.96 0.12 9.80
N ALA A 82 13.98 -0.45 10.50
CA ALA A 82 13.49 -1.80 10.24
C ALA A 82 12.06 -1.74 9.69
N LEU A 83 11.83 -2.30 8.50
CA LEU A 83 10.49 -2.51 7.94
C LEU A 83 10.02 -3.94 8.21
N LEU A 84 9.00 -4.05 9.08
CA LEU A 84 8.36 -5.31 9.44
C LEU A 84 7.02 -5.44 8.70
N ALA A 85 6.84 -6.54 7.97
CA ALA A 85 5.59 -6.82 7.27
C ALA A 85 5.39 -8.33 7.09
N ALA A 86 4.12 -8.75 7.05
CA ALA A 86 3.74 -10.13 6.72
C ALA A 86 4.03 -10.46 5.25
N ARG A 87 4.07 -11.77 4.94
CA ARG A 87 4.30 -12.27 3.58
C ARG A 87 3.25 -11.70 2.61
N GLY A 88 3.70 -11.24 1.44
CA GLY A 88 2.80 -10.74 0.38
C GLY A 88 2.32 -9.30 0.54
N ARG A 89 2.81 -8.55 1.55
CA ARG A 89 2.40 -7.15 1.78
C ARG A 89 3.26 -6.10 1.05
N GLY A 90 4.11 -6.51 0.11
CA GLY A 90 4.90 -5.58 -0.71
C GLY A 90 6.15 -4.99 -0.05
N LYS A 91 6.71 -5.63 0.98
CA LYS A 91 7.96 -5.21 1.66
C LYS A 91 9.11 -4.95 0.68
N SER A 92 9.36 -5.89 -0.23
CA SER A 92 10.45 -5.77 -1.21
C SER A 92 10.22 -4.64 -2.22
N ALA A 93 8.96 -4.33 -2.55
CA ALA A 93 8.63 -3.23 -3.46
C ALA A 93 8.91 -1.88 -2.79
N ALA A 94 8.44 -1.68 -1.55
CA ALA A 94 8.71 -0.46 -0.78
C ALA A 94 10.21 -0.25 -0.56
N LEU A 95 10.93 -1.30 -0.16
CA LEU A 95 12.38 -1.23 0.05
C LEU A 95 13.14 -0.95 -1.26
N GLY A 96 12.73 -1.56 -2.38
CA GLY A 96 13.33 -1.32 -3.69
C GLY A 96 13.16 0.14 -4.15
N LEU A 97 11.97 0.72 -3.96
CA LEU A 97 11.72 2.14 -4.24
C LEU A 97 12.57 3.04 -3.35
N ALA A 98 12.64 2.74 -2.05
CA ALA A 98 13.48 3.49 -1.11
C ALA A 98 14.97 3.47 -1.51
N ILE A 99 15.50 2.30 -1.90
CA ILE A 99 16.89 2.17 -2.38
C ILE A 99 17.10 2.96 -3.67
N ALA A 100 16.16 2.90 -4.62
CA ALA A 100 16.25 3.68 -5.86
C ALA A 100 16.27 5.19 -5.57
N GLY A 101 15.44 5.65 -4.64
CA GLY A 101 15.45 7.04 -4.19
C GLY A 101 16.73 7.42 -3.44
N ALA A 102 17.30 6.51 -2.65
CA ALA A 102 18.60 6.70 -2.00
C ALA A 102 19.71 6.92 -3.02
N VAL A 103 19.73 6.11 -4.08
CA VAL A 103 20.70 6.23 -5.19
C VAL A 103 20.49 7.52 -5.99
N ALA A 104 19.25 8.01 -6.10
CA ALA A 104 18.95 9.25 -6.80
C ALA A 104 19.25 10.52 -5.98
N ALA A 105 19.16 10.43 -4.64
CA ALA A 105 19.40 11.53 -3.72
C ALA A 105 20.86 11.66 -3.26
N GLY A 106 21.61 10.54 -3.31
CA GLY A 106 23.02 10.44 -2.95
C GLY A 106 23.95 10.76 -4.10
#